data_AF-A0A451GDA3-F1
#
_entry.id   AF-A0A451GDA3-F1
#
_cell.length_a   1.000
_cell.length_b   1.000
_cell.length_c   1.000
_cell.angle_alpha   90.00
_cell.angle_beta   90.00
_cell.angle_gamma   90.00
#
_symmetry.space_group_name_H-M   'P 1'
#
loop_
_entity.id
_entity.type
_entity.pdbx_description
1 polymer ?
#
loop_
_entity_poly.entity_id
_entity_poly.type
_entity_poly.pdbx_seq_one_letter_code
_entity_poly.pdbx_strand_id
1 'polypeptide(L)'
;MKKSFLVVLAFICALTASAQTKPKGMKELRDSMFTVMKLSDESRKAMHDVIAESGKGQKAIREDATLNEVQKKEKLADFLKNMRAKELEILTPEQVKAWKEFTAELREKQKVKSN
;
A
#
# COMPACT_ATOMS: atom_id res chain seq x y z
N MET A 1 -44.51 51.83 -21.51
CA MET A 1 -43.86 51.27 -22.73
C MET A 1 -42.40 51.69 -22.76
N LYS A 2 -41.52 50.80 -23.27
CA LYS A 2 -40.08 50.95 -23.60
C LYS A 2 -39.09 50.13 -22.73
N LYS A 3 -39.03 48.83 -23.06
CA LYS A 3 -37.85 48.00 -23.42
C LYS A 3 -36.60 48.01 -22.50
N SER A 4 -36.43 46.88 -21.81
CA SER A 4 -35.27 45.98 -21.67
C SER A 4 -33.83 46.51 -21.63
N PHE A 5 -33.02 45.99 -20.69
CA PHE A 5 -31.65 45.41 -20.84
C PHE A 5 -31.13 45.03 -19.42
N LEU A 6 -31.11 43.77 -18.98
CA LEU A 6 -30.05 42.75 -19.15
C LEU A 6 -28.69 43.15 -18.55
N VAL A 7 -28.43 42.83 -17.27
CA VAL A 7 -27.11 42.40 -16.73
C VAL A 7 -27.35 41.63 -15.41
N VAL A 8 -27.35 40.31 -15.44
CA VAL A 8 -27.07 39.48 -14.26
C VAL A 8 -25.85 38.65 -14.64
N LEU A 9 -24.68 39.15 -14.27
CA LEU A 9 -23.39 38.57 -14.61
C LEU A 9 -22.75 37.97 -13.35
N ALA A 10 -22.49 36.67 -13.45
CA ALA A 10 -21.40 35.94 -12.80
C ALA A 10 -21.47 35.74 -11.27
N PHE A 11 -22.24 34.73 -10.87
CA PHE A 11 -21.88 33.86 -9.75
C PHE A 11 -20.64 33.05 -10.18
N ILE A 12 -19.45 33.56 -9.90
CA ILE A 12 -18.20 32.80 -10.07
C ILE A 12 -18.18 31.76 -8.95
N CYS A 13 -18.82 30.61 -9.18
CA CYS A 13 -18.48 29.38 -8.50
C CYS A 13 -17.04 29.05 -8.91
N ALA A 14 -16.07 29.49 -8.11
CA ALA A 14 -14.73 28.96 -8.14
C ALA A 14 -14.84 27.46 -7.79
N LEU A 15 -14.97 26.64 -8.83
CA LEU A 15 -14.66 25.23 -8.80
C LEU A 15 -13.20 25.12 -8.37
N THR A 16 -12.97 24.96 -7.08
CA THR A 16 -11.74 24.33 -6.60
C THR A 16 -11.80 22.89 -7.08
N ALA A 17 -11.34 22.70 -8.33
CA ALA A 17 -10.97 21.40 -8.86
C ALA A 17 -9.87 20.85 -7.94
N SER A 18 -10.30 20.15 -6.90
CA SER A 18 -9.44 19.23 -6.19
C SER A 18 -9.12 18.14 -7.20
N ALA A 19 -7.97 18.29 -7.88
CA ALA A 19 -7.33 17.22 -8.61
C ALA A 19 -6.94 16.14 -7.60
N GLN A 20 -7.93 15.34 -7.19
CA GLN A 20 -7.73 14.14 -6.40
C GLN A 20 -7.01 13.15 -7.32
N THR A 21 -5.69 13.20 -7.34
CA THR A 21 -4.91 12.07 -7.85
C THR A 21 -5.32 10.87 -7.01
N LYS A 22 -6.00 9.88 -7.63
CA LYS A 22 -6.42 8.67 -6.92
C LYS A 22 -5.19 8.09 -6.21
N PRO A 23 -5.31 7.72 -4.92
CA PRO A 23 -4.19 7.11 -4.21
C PRO A 23 -3.75 5.87 -5.00
N LYS A 24 -2.47 5.83 -5.40
CA LYS A 24 -1.89 4.68 -6.10
C LYS A 24 -2.17 3.42 -5.29
N GLY A 25 -2.54 2.35 -5.99
CA GLY A 25 -2.81 1.06 -5.35
C GLY A 25 -1.56 0.52 -4.66
N MET A 26 -1.72 -0.29 -3.61
CA MET A 26 -0.59 -0.90 -2.90
C MET A 26 0.33 -1.72 -3.83
N LYS A 27 -0.24 -2.32 -4.88
CA LYS A 27 0.54 -3.01 -5.91
C LYS A 27 1.42 -2.02 -6.70
N GLU A 28 0.83 -0.95 -7.23
CA GLU A 28 1.55 0.06 -8.02
C GLU A 28 2.67 0.74 -7.22
N LEU A 29 2.42 0.97 -5.93
CA LEU A 29 3.41 1.56 -5.04
C LEU A 29 4.61 0.60 -4.81
N ARG A 30 4.34 -0.70 -4.65
CA ARG A 30 5.39 -1.73 -4.55
C ARG A 30 6.17 -1.86 -5.85
N ASP A 31 5.49 -1.89 -6.99
CA ASP A 31 6.11 -1.99 -8.31
C ASP A 31 7.03 -0.77 -8.59
N SER A 32 6.60 0.41 -8.15
CA SER A 32 7.43 1.62 -8.19
C SER A 32 8.69 1.44 -7.35
N MET A 33 8.58 0.87 -6.14
CA MET A 33 9.72 0.60 -5.28
C MET A 33 10.68 -0.44 -5.87
N PHE A 34 10.16 -1.50 -6.51
CA PHE A 34 10.99 -2.49 -7.19
C PHE A 34 11.80 -1.88 -8.34
N THR A 35 11.21 -0.90 -9.03
CA THR A 35 11.90 -0.14 -10.08
C THR A 35 13.01 0.73 -9.49
N VAL A 36 12.76 1.41 -8.37
CA VAL A 36 13.78 2.21 -7.66
C VAL A 36 14.94 1.35 -7.17
N MET A 37 14.65 0.16 -6.63
CA MET A 37 15.67 -0.82 -6.19
C MET A 37 16.36 -1.54 -7.35
N LYS A 38 15.93 -1.30 -8.59
CA LYS A 38 16.45 -1.94 -9.81
C LYS A 38 16.48 -3.47 -9.70
N LEU A 39 15.41 -4.06 -9.17
CA LEU A 39 15.30 -5.50 -9.04
C LEU A 39 15.35 -6.17 -10.43
N SER A 40 16.05 -7.31 -10.53
CA SER A 40 15.96 -8.16 -11.71
C SER A 40 14.51 -8.64 -11.91
N ASP A 41 14.20 -9.16 -13.10
CA ASP A 41 12.87 -9.72 -13.36
C ASP A 41 12.59 -10.93 -12.47
N GLU A 42 13.63 -11.73 -12.19
CA GLU A 42 13.58 -12.87 -11.28
C GLU A 42 13.30 -12.45 -9.84
N SER A 43 14.07 -11.49 -9.29
CA SER A 43 13.85 -10.97 -7.94
C SER A 43 12.49 -10.29 -7.80
N ARG A 44 12.01 -9.58 -8.85
CA ARG A 44 10.64 -9.01 -8.88
C ARG A 44 9.59 -10.09 -8.78
N LYS A 45 9.71 -11.14 -9.59
CA LYS A 45 8.79 -12.26 -9.56
C LYS A 45 8.78 -12.94 -8.19
N ALA A 46 9.96 -13.23 -7.64
CA ALA A 46 10.10 -13.84 -6.32
C ALA A 46 9.47 -12.97 -5.22
N MET A 47 9.71 -11.65 -5.24
CA MET A 47 9.07 -10.72 -4.30
C MET A 47 7.55 -10.72 -4.42
N HIS A 48 7.00 -10.73 -5.64
CA HIS A 48 5.57 -10.82 -5.86
C HIS A 48 4.98 -12.12 -5.30
N ASP A 49 5.65 -13.24 -5.54
CA ASP A 49 5.20 -14.55 -5.08
C ASP A 49 5.19 -14.60 -3.54
N VAL A 50 6.25 -14.12 -2.86
CA VAL A 50 6.30 -14.04 -1.39
C VAL A 50 5.23 -13.10 -0.82
N ILE A 51 5.00 -11.95 -1.47
CA ILE A 51 3.96 -11.01 -1.06
C ILE A 51 2.56 -11.63 -1.20
N ALA A 52 2.31 -12.37 -2.27
CA ALA A 52 1.04 -13.07 -2.50
C ALA A 52 0.85 -14.22 -1.50
N GLU A 53 1.89 -14.99 -1.23
CA GLU A 53 1.92 -16.03 -0.18
C GLU A 53 1.58 -15.42 1.18
N SER A 54 2.23 -14.31 1.54
CA SER A 54 1.97 -13.59 2.78
C SER A 54 0.51 -13.15 2.88
N GLY A 55 -0.06 -12.57 1.82
CA GLY A 55 -1.47 -12.16 1.79
C GLY A 55 -2.43 -13.33 2.04
N LYS A 56 -2.20 -14.48 1.38
CA LYS A 56 -3.01 -15.70 1.55
C LYS A 56 -2.86 -16.28 2.95
N GLY A 57 -1.64 -16.41 3.47
CA GLY A 57 -1.38 -16.97 4.79
C GLY A 57 -1.94 -16.12 5.92
N GLN A 58 -1.82 -14.78 5.83
CA GLN A 58 -2.45 -13.88 6.80
C GLN A 58 -3.97 -14.03 6.81
N LYS A 59 -4.60 -14.15 5.62
CA LYS A 59 -6.04 -14.38 5.50
C LYS A 59 -6.44 -15.70 6.15
N ALA A 60 -5.74 -16.79 5.82
CA ALA A 60 -5.99 -18.11 6.39
C ALA A 60 -5.89 -18.11 7.93
N ILE A 61 -4.89 -17.45 8.51
CA ILE A 61 -4.74 -17.35 9.97
C ILE A 61 -5.89 -16.54 10.60
N ARG A 62 -6.32 -15.45 9.96
CA ARG A 62 -7.43 -14.62 10.48
C ARG A 62 -8.78 -15.35 10.43
N GLU A 63 -9.00 -16.12 9.38
CA GLU A 63 -10.23 -16.89 9.13
C GLU A 63 -10.23 -18.25 9.82
N ASP A 64 -9.13 -18.68 10.44
CA ASP A 64 -9.02 -19.93 11.18
C ASP A 64 -9.93 -19.89 12.43
N ALA A 65 -11.06 -20.59 12.35
CA ALA A 65 -12.05 -20.67 13.42
C ALA A 65 -11.57 -21.53 14.61
N THR A 66 -10.47 -22.29 14.46
CA THR A 66 -9.91 -23.11 15.54
C THR A 66 -9.04 -22.31 16.50
N LEU A 67 -8.67 -21.08 16.13
CA LEU A 67 -7.79 -20.21 16.91
C LEU A 67 -8.60 -19.10 17.58
N ASN A 68 -8.27 -18.81 18.84
CA ASN A 68 -8.72 -17.58 19.50
C ASN A 68 -7.85 -16.37 19.08
N GLU A 69 -8.28 -15.17 19.46
CA GLU A 69 -7.60 -13.93 19.05
C GLU A 69 -6.14 -13.81 19.51
N VAL A 70 -5.79 -14.38 20.68
CA VAL A 70 -4.40 -14.40 21.17
C VAL A 70 -3.55 -15.32 20.30
N GLN A 71 -4.03 -16.54 20.06
CA GLN A 71 -3.36 -17.52 19.20
C GLN A 71 -3.23 -17.01 17.76
N LYS A 72 -4.25 -16.34 17.23
CA LYS A 72 -4.18 -15.70 15.91
C LYS A 72 -3.09 -14.65 15.86
N LYS A 73 -2.98 -13.80 16.88
CA LYS A 73 -1.93 -12.76 16.94
C LYS A 73 -0.53 -13.36 17.00
N GLU A 74 -0.32 -14.36 17.85
CA GLU A 74 0.96 -15.07 17.97
C GLU A 74 1.34 -15.75 16.65
N LYS A 75 0.43 -16.56 16.09
CA LYS A 75 0.65 -17.26 14.82
C LYS A 75 0.89 -16.29 13.67
N LEU A 76 0.17 -15.17 13.64
CA LEU A 76 0.35 -14.13 12.64
C LEU A 76 1.71 -13.43 12.79
N ALA A 77 2.16 -13.15 14.01
CA ALA A 77 3.47 -12.54 14.26
C ALA A 77 4.61 -13.44 13.78
N ASP A 78 4.57 -14.73 14.13
CA ASP A 78 5.58 -15.71 13.69
C ASP A 78 5.54 -15.91 12.17
N PHE A 79 4.34 -16.03 11.59
CA PHE A 79 4.17 -16.13 10.15
C PHE A 79 4.76 -14.92 9.42
N LEU A 80 4.46 -13.70 9.88
CA LEU A 80 4.98 -12.47 9.28
C LEU A 80 6.49 -12.35 9.41
N LYS A 81 7.07 -12.80 10.53
CA LYS A 81 8.53 -12.84 10.72
C LYS A 81 9.19 -13.75 9.69
N ASN A 82 8.61 -14.94 9.46
CA ASN A 82 9.10 -15.88 8.45
C ASN A 82 8.96 -15.33 7.03
N MET A 83 7.83 -14.69 6.69
CA MET A 83 7.68 -14.04 5.39
C MET A 83 8.68 -12.92 5.17
N ARG A 84 8.97 -12.12 6.21
CA ARG A 84 9.97 -11.06 6.13
C ARG A 84 11.37 -11.64 5.92
N ALA A 85 11.71 -12.78 6.51
CA ALA A 85 12.99 -13.44 6.23
C ALA A 85 13.10 -13.82 4.75
N LYS A 86 12.07 -14.44 4.18
CA LYS A 86 12.01 -14.78 2.74
C LYS A 86 12.16 -13.56 1.82
N GLU A 87 11.52 -12.44 2.15
CA GLU A 87 11.67 -11.18 1.40
C GLU A 87 13.14 -10.70 1.40
N LEU A 88 13.84 -10.82 2.53
CA LEU A 88 15.21 -10.35 2.68
C LEU A 88 16.23 -11.23 1.94
N GLU A 89 15.95 -12.53 1.79
CA GLU A 89 16.81 -13.46 1.05
C GLU A 89 16.83 -13.18 -0.46
N ILE A 90 15.80 -12.54 -0.99
CA ILE A 90 15.69 -12.19 -2.42
C ILE A 90 16.50 -10.93 -2.77
N LEU A 91 16.79 -10.09 -1.78
CA LEU A 91 17.31 -8.73 -1.96
C LEU A 91 18.79 -8.64 -1.60
N THR A 92 19.54 -7.77 -2.28
CA THR A 92 20.90 -7.41 -1.84
C THR A 92 20.84 -6.58 -0.55
N PRO A 93 21.96 -6.45 0.21
CA PRO A 93 21.98 -5.65 1.44
C PRO A 93 21.49 -4.19 1.26
N GLU A 94 21.82 -3.57 0.13
CA GLU A 94 21.40 -2.20 -0.20
C GLU A 94 19.89 -2.14 -0.47
N GLN A 95 19.37 -3.12 -1.22
CA GLN A 95 17.94 -3.24 -1.52
C GLN A 95 17.14 -3.56 -0.25
N VAL A 96 17.69 -4.36 0.66
CA VAL A 96 17.11 -4.63 1.97
C VAL A 96 16.89 -3.33 2.76
N LYS A 97 17.88 -2.42 2.77
CA LYS A 97 17.74 -1.15 3.49
C LYS A 97 16.57 -0.33 2.92
N ALA A 98 16.55 -0.16 1.60
CA ALA A 98 15.49 0.59 0.91
C ALA A 98 14.10 -0.04 1.14
N TRP A 99 14.01 -1.37 1.10
CA TRP A 99 12.77 -2.09 1.38
C TRP A 99 12.28 -1.93 2.83
N LYS A 100 13.19 -1.95 3.81
CA LYS A 100 12.86 -1.73 5.22
C LYS A 100 12.31 -0.33 5.46
N GLU A 101 12.94 0.69 4.88
CA GLU A 101 12.49 2.09 4.99
C GLU A 101 11.11 2.27 4.35
N PHE A 102 10.93 1.78 3.13
CA PHE A 102 9.65 1.81 2.41
C PHE A 102 8.52 1.13 3.19
N THR A 103 8.77 -0.07 3.74
CA THR A 103 7.76 -0.81 4.51
C THR A 103 7.44 -0.15 5.86
N ALA A 104 8.40 0.53 6.49
CA ALA A 104 8.16 1.31 7.70
C ALA A 104 7.31 2.55 7.42
N GLU A 105 7.63 3.31 6.37
CA GLU A 105 6.85 4.48 5.97
C GLU A 105 5.39 4.12 5.64
N LEU A 106 5.19 3.00 4.94
CA LEU A 106 3.85 2.48 4.66
C LEU A 106 3.06 2.17 5.92
N ARG A 107 3.69 1.57 6.93
CA ARG A 107 3.04 1.24 8.19
C ARG A 107 2.61 2.50 8.93
N GLU A 108 3.46 3.52 8.98
CA GLU A 108 3.13 4.79 9.64
C GLU A 108 1.98 5.51 8.91
N LYS A 109 2.01 5.55 7.57
CA LYS A 109 0.90 6.10 6.78
C LYS A 109 -0.42 5.36 7.00
N GLN A 110 -0.39 4.04 7.23
CA GLN A 110 -1.58 3.25 7.53
C GLN A 110 -2.12 3.50 8.94
N LYS A 111 -1.25 3.65 9.94
CA LYS A 111 -1.65 4.02 11.31
C LYS A 111 -2.35 5.37 11.33
N VAL A 112 -1.78 6.39 10.67
CA VAL A 112 -2.36 7.74 10.62
C VAL A 112 -3.75 7.76 9.99
N LYS A 113 -4.03 6.89 9.01
CA LYS A 113 -5.35 6.77 8.39
C LYS A 113 -6.39 6.01 9.23
N SER A 114 -5.96 5.30 10.28
CA SER A 114 -6.83 4.45 11.11
C SER A 114 -7.18 5.09 12.45
N ASN A 115 -6.65 6.29 12.74
CA ASN A 115 -7.00 7.17 13.85
C ASN A 115 -7.93 8.28 13.38
#